data_AF-A0A1M5S4K5-F1
#
_entry.id   AF-A0A1M5S4K5-F1
#
_cell.length_a   1.000
_cell.length_b   1.000
_cell.length_c   1.000
_cell.angle_alpha   90.00
_cell.angle_beta   90.00
_cell.angle_gamma   90.00
#
_symmetry.space_group_name_H-M   'P 1'
#
loop_
_entity.id
_entity.type
_entity.pdbx_description
1 polymer ?
#
loop_
_entity_poly.entity_id
_entity_poly.type
_entity_poly.pdbx_seq_one_letter_code
_entity_poly.pdbx_strand_id
1 'polypeptide(L)'
;MANALVAPFRSRRAAVPPGGDGDSPGEVPVQSGDFTHRAAILVRVPSGMQEGIAREQWERCGLLFSRVDDARQGGAMVLYRVEVRLLGSRWGALSEAERRVTESLAGRVTAHIGDSALLEPEDAQMAASTWHVHRKIDWGSGWWRTRAARLWVQVGAADVHRRVRLDGPGTEEAAVAALRQRPDLGGVTFDDELHDVRPGIVSAHALRSQDPAPWHTRAWGLLGVAVGAAAMLFGWVLAGLGLGWQVVLAPLLPAAAWWVGPWFAAPERHSRMITWLCGLAMVGGAGFCGFIIRGISTALGSVGGLGPAALILCGLPVLRGCMYALRQSWISRNVAALLSVAVLPLPWVLPWMGRLAQGVYLTVCLGVPLAAANVDPVWTYLAGVKLAGLCIAALLCGLAGLGWARHFYWITGSRTYCIAVVGTLTALMTVVALIVGLSSATAAADRTAAQAAAGRDPSPFFGISSRLVCVRPIDVANTAVQPGPLPTSHPVVAFDVTGDETWLWDPRREKNTADLAKRALRVRTEQIVTRPAARGVPACPPL
;
A
#
# COMPACT_ATOMS: atom_id res chain seq x y z
N MET A 1 34.82 -16.43 32.45
CA MET A 1 33.97 -17.17 33.41
C MET A 1 32.59 -16.52 33.38
N ALA A 2 31.50 -17.05 32.85
CA ALA A 2 31.20 -18.32 32.20
C ALA A 2 30.25 -18.03 31.02
N ASN A 3 30.68 -18.33 29.78
CA ASN A 3 29.79 -18.41 28.63
C ASN A 3 29.25 -19.84 28.58
N ALA A 4 28.08 -20.06 29.16
CA ALA A 4 27.37 -21.32 29.02
C ALA A 4 26.76 -21.39 27.62
N LEU A 5 27.26 -22.33 26.82
CA LEU A 5 26.74 -22.73 25.52
C LEU A 5 25.25 -23.13 25.67
N VAL A 6 24.37 -22.28 25.15
CA VAL A 6 22.94 -22.59 24.95
C VAL A 6 22.87 -23.48 23.71
N ALA A 7 22.66 -24.79 23.94
CA ALA A 7 22.41 -25.73 22.86
C ALA A 7 20.94 -25.61 22.39
N PRO A 8 20.66 -25.72 21.08
CA PRO A 8 19.28 -25.82 20.60
C PRO A 8 18.62 -27.10 21.15
N PHE A 9 17.38 -26.94 21.60
CA PHE A 9 16.56 -27.96 22.27
C PHE A 9 16.56 -29.30 21.50
N ARG A 10 17.14 -30.35 22.11
CA ARG A 10 16.95 -31.75 21.67
C ARG A 10 15.71 -32.32 22.35
N SER A 11 14.66 -32.58 21.59
CA SER A 11 13.54 -33.40 22.04
C SER A 11 13.99 -34.87 22.16
N ARG A 12 14.39 -35.30 23.35
CA ARG A 12 14.45 -36.73 23.67
C ARG A 12 13.03 -37.18 24.03
N ARG A 13 12.30 -37.78 23.10
CA ARG A 13 11.18 -38.65 23.48
C ARG A 13 11.79 -39.90 24.11
N ALA A 14 11.62 -40.06 25.41
CA ALA A 14 11.73 -41.37 26.02
C ALA A 14 10.60 -42.24 25.44
N ALA A 15 10.92 -43.46 25.03
CA ALA A 15 9.91 -44.45 24.65
C ALA A 15 8.99 -44.67 25.86
N VAL A 16 7.70 -44.39 25.68
CA VAL A 16 6.67 -44.63 26.69
C VAL A 16 6.46 -46.14 26.80
N PRO A 17 6.68 -46.77 27.97
CA PRO A 17 6.24 -48.14 28.18
C PRO A 17 4.71 -48.15 28.27
N PRO A 18 4.03 -49.21 27.79
CA PRO A 18 2.59 -49.27 27.84
C PRO A 18 2.14 -49.60 29.26
N GLY A 19 1.38 -48.71 29.89
CA GLY A 19 0.54 -49.06 31.03
C GLY A 19 0.61 -48.07 32.20
N GLY A 20 -0.56 -47.65 32.66
CA GLY A 20 -0.76 -47.13 34.02
C GLY A 20 -1.54 -45.83 34.04
N ASP A 21 -2.82 -45.93 34.41
CA ASP A 21 -3.74 -44.85 34.74
C ASP A 21 -3.09 -43.73 35.56
N GLY A 22 -3.14 -42.52 35.03
CA GLY A 22 -2.75 -41.30 35.74
C GLY A 22 -3.28 -40.08 34.99
N ASP A 23 -4.26 -39.40 35.58
CA ASP A 23 -4.87 -38.14 35.13
C ASP A 23 -3.81 -37.16 34.61
N SER A 24 -3.58 -37.17 33.29
CA SER A 24 -2.90 -36.09 32.59
C SER A 24 -3.96 -35.03 32.30
N PRO A 25 -3.80 -33.79 32.77
CA PRO A 25 -4.80 -32.74 32.59
C PRO A 25 -5.00 -32.51 31.09
N GLY A 26 -6.26 -32.63 30.67
CA GLY A 26 -6.71 -32.73 29.28
C GLY A 26 -5.94 -31.88 28.28
N GLU A 27 -5.33 -32.54 27.30
CA GLU A 27 -5.03 -31.94 26.01
C GLU A 27 -6.36 -31.43 25.43
N VAL A 28 -6.58 -30.12 25.53
CA VAL A 28 -7.73 -29.45 24.92
C VAL A 28 -7.71 -29.76 23.41
N PRO A 29 -8.83 -30.25 22.83
CA PRO A 29 -8.86 -30.66 21.44
C PRO A 29 -8.40 -29.51 20.53
N VAL A 30 -7.53 -29.86 19.58
CA VAL A 30 -6.95 -28.95 18.58
C VAL A 30 -8.09 -28.24 17.84
N GLN A 31 -8.37 -26.97 18.20
CA GLN A 31 -9.28 -26.15 17.40
C GLN A 31 -8.71 -26.04 15.99
N SER A 32 -9.42 -26.60 15.02
CA SER A 32 -9.10 -26.59 13.59
C SER A 32 -9.40 -25.22 12.97
N GLY A 33 -8.76 -24.18 13.50
CA GLY A 33 -8.73 -22.87 12.84
C GLY A 33 -7.56 -22.83 11.86
N ASP A 34 -7.78 -22.33 10.64
CA ASP A 34 -6.69 -21.98 9.73
C ASP A 34 -5.75 -21.00 10.44
N PHE A 35 -4.52 -21.40 10.76
CA PHE A 35 -3.44 -20.51 11.24
C PHE A 35 -2.23 -20.64 10.32
N THR A 36 -1.47 -19.56 10.13
CA THR A 36 -0.27 -19.58 9.26
C THR A 36 1.01 -19.84 10.04
N HIS A 37 1.06 -19.41 11.30
CA HIS A 37 2.25 -19.54 12.15
C HIS A 37 1.89 -19.95 13.57
N ARG A 38 2.79 -20.69 14.22
CA ARG A 38 2.75 -21.01 15.65
C ARG A 38 3.97 -20.39 16.33
N ALA A 39 3.81 -19.81 17.51
CA ALA A 39 4.90 -19.30 18.32
C ALA A 39 4.82 -19.95 19.71
N ALA A 40 5.95 -20.44 20.22
CA ALA A 40 6.09 -20.90 21.60
C ALA A 40 6.78 -19.82 22.42
N ILE A 41 6.24 -19.54 23.59
CA ILE A 41 6.80 -18.58 24.53
C ILE A 41 7.01 -19.30 25.86
N LEU A 42 8.24 -19.24 26.36
CA LEU A 42 8.58 -19.72 27.68
C LEU A 42 8.28 -18.63 28.69
N VAL A 43 7.31 -18.90 29.56
CA VAL A 43 6.82 -17.98 30.59
C VAL A 43 7.11 -18.58 31.96
N ARG A 44 7.84 -17.84 32.79
CA ARG A 44 8.03 -18.18 34.21
C ARG A 44 6.96 -17.48 35.03
N VAL A 45 6.19 -18.25 35.78
CA VAL A 45 5.07 -17.78 36.62
C VAL A 45 5.29 -18.23 38.07
N PRO A 46 4.99 -17.40 39.09
CA PRO A 46 5.07 -17.83 40.48
C PRO A 46 4.15 -19.01 40.78
N SER A 47 4.68 -20.03 41.45
CA SER A 47 3.93 -21.21 41.88
C SER A 47 2.78 -20.85 42.84
N GLY A 48 1.73 -21.67 42.89
CA GLY A 48 0.60 -21.50 43.80
C GLY A 48 -0.57 -20.73 43.20
N MET A 49 -1.11 -19.73 43.90
CA MET A 49 -2.34 -19.04 43.47
C MET A 49 -2.20 -18.32 42.12
N GLN A 50 -1.03 -17.72 41.85
CA GLN A 50 -0.78 -17.00 40.60
C GLN A 50 -0.68 -17.92 39.39
N GLU A 51 -0.18 -19.15 39.57
CA GLU A 51 -0.16 -20.20 38.55
C GLU A 51 -1.58 -20.56 38.10
N GLY A 52 -2.50 -20.74 39.06
CA GLY A 52 -3.92 -20.99 38.75
C GLY A 52 -4.57 -19.84 37.97
N ILE A 53 -4.32 -18.59 38.38
CA ILE A 53 -4.84 -17.40 37.68
C ILE A 53 -4.29 -17.33 36.25
N ALA A 54 -2.97 -17.56 36.06
CA ALA A 54 -2.35 -17.52 34.74
C ALA A 54 -2.97 -18.55 33.79
N ARG A 55 -3.15 -19.79 34.24
CA ARG A 55 -3.77 -20.87 33.47
C ARG A 55 -5.20 -20.52 33.07
N GLU A 56 -6.00 -20.06 34.01
CA GLU A 56 -7.39 -19.67 33.74
C GLU A 56 -7.47 -18.53 32.70
N GLN A 57 -6.58 -17.54 32.77
CA GLN A 57 -6.54 -16.48 31.76
C GLN A 57 -6.11 -17.00 30.38
N TRP A 58 -5.11 -17.88 30.31
CA TRP A 58 -4.70 -18.49 29.05
C TRP A 58 -5.83 -19.32 28.42
N GLU A 59 -6.55 -20.12 29.21
CA GLU A 59 -7.72 -20.88 28.75
C GLU A 59 -8.83 -19.96 28.22
N ARG A 60 -9.18 -18.90 28.96
CA ARG A 60 -10.18 -17.89 28.54
C ARG A 60 -9.79 -17.20 27.23
N CYS A 61 -8.49 -16.96 27.03
CA CYS A 61 -7.97 -16.39 25.79
C CYS A 61 -7.77 -17.42 24.66
N GLY A 62 -8.04 -18.70 24.91
CA GLY A 62 -7.86 -19.79 23.94
C GLY A 62 -6.39 -20.07 23.60
N LEU A 63 -5.48 -19.76 24.52
CA LEU A 63 -4.05 -20.06 24.39
C LEU A 63 -3.77 -21.47 24.85
N LEU A 64 -2.93 -22.20 24.11
CA LEU A 64 -2.48 -23.52 24.50
C LEU A 64 -1.28 -23.39 25.42
N PHE A 65 -1.20 -24.17 26.48
CA PHE A 65 -0.06 -24.15 27.38
C PHE A 65 0.25 -25.55 27.90
N SER A 66 1.55 -25.81 28.07
CA SER A 66 2.06 -27.04 28.68
C SER A 66 3.11 -26.67 29.72
N ARG A 67 3.03 -27.27 30.90
CA ARG A 67 4.08 -27.14 31.92
C ARG A 67 5.35 -27.82 31.40
N VAL A 68 6.50 -27.17 31.57
CA VAL A 68 7.80 -27.73 31.20
C VAL A 68 8.45 -28.24 32.48
N ASP A 69 8.60 -29.56 32.60
CA ASP A 69 9.23 -30.18 33.75
C ASP A 69 10.75 -30.02 33.68
N ASP A 70 11.23 -28.87 34.17
CA ASP A 70 12.66 -28.67 34.40
C ASP A 70 13.06 -29.39 35.69
N ALA A 71 13.63 -30.59 35.54
CA ALA A 71 14.15 -31.43 36.63
C ALA A 71 15.32 -30.81 37.43
N ARG A 72 15.63 -29.51 37.25
CA ARG A 72 16.81 -28.83 37.81
C ARG A 72 16.52 -27.55 38.61
N GLN A 73 15.27 -27.13 38.81
CA GLN A 73 15.00 -25.92 39.61
C GLN A 73 14.04 -26.19 40.76
N GLY A 74 14.61 -26.32 41.96
CA GLY A 74 13.87 -26.08 43.19
C GLY A 74 13.71 -24.57 43.40
N GLY A 75 12.47 -24.06 43.40
CA GLY A 75 12.15 -22.74 43.93
C GLY A 75 11.10 -21.95 43.15
N ALA A 76 10.01 -21.60 43.86
CA ALA A 76 9.03 -20.51 43.69
C ALA A 76 8.40 -20.16 42.32
N MET A 77 8.99 -20.54 41.18
CA MET A 77 8.57 -20.20 39.82
C MET A 77 8.42 -21.48 38.99
N VAL A 78 7.32 -21.59 38.25
CA VAL A 78 7.02 -22.70 37.33
C VAL A 78 7.20 -22.21 35.90
N LEU A 79 7.84 -23.03 35.07
CA LEU A 79 8.03 -22.75 33.66
C LEU A 79 6.88 -23.33 32.83
N TYR A 80 6.26 -22.48 32.03
CA TYR A 80 5.21 -22.84 31.08
C TYR A 80 5.66 -22.54 29.66
N ARG A 81 5.36 -23.46 28.74
CA ARG A 81 5.40 -23.22 27.30
C ARG A 81 4.00 -22.85 26.86
N VAL A 82 3.81 -21.61 26.44
CA VAL A 82 2.55 -21.10 25.91
C VAL A 82 2.64 -21.01 24.39
N GLU A 83 1.75 -21.69 23.68
CA GLU A 83 1.68 -21.66 22.23
C GLU A 83 0.59 -20.70 21.74
N VAL A 84 1.02 -19.76 20.91
CA VAL A 84 0.17 -18.75 20.29
C VAL A 84 0.03 -19.05 18.80
N ARG A 85 -1.20 -19.18 18.33
CA ARG A 85 -1.52 -19.37 16.91
C ARG A 85 -1.80 -18.01 16.26
N LEU A 86 -1.08 -17.74 15.17
CA LEU A 86 -1.06 -16.44 14.52
C LEU A 86 -1.38 -16.55 13.03
N LEU A 87 -1.97 -15.48 12.51
CA LEU A 87 -2.47 -15.35 11.14
C LEU A 87 -1.93 -14.06 10.55
N GLY A 88 -0.98 -14.21 9.64
CA GLY A 88 -0.26 -13.07 9.08
C GLY A 88 1.12 -13.49 8.59
N SER A 89 1.99 -12.50 8.46
CA SER A 89 3.39 -12.70 8.11
C SER A 89 4.14 -13.43 9.21
N ARG A 90 5.28 -14.04 8.89
CA ARG A 90 6.27 -14.47 9.89
C ARG A 90 6.87 -13.26 10.61
N TRP A 91 6.88 -12.11 9.96
CA TRP A 91 7.48 -10.87 10.43
C TRP A 91 6.60 -10.26 11.52
N GLY A 92 7.15 -10.04 12.71
CA GLY A 92 6.42 -9.52 13.88
C GLY A 92 5.52 -10.54 14.59
N ALA A 93 5.46 -11.79 14.12
CA ALA A 93 4.67 -12.84 14.75
C ALA A 93 5.13 -13.11 16.19
N LEU A 94 6.44 -13.14 16.43
CA LEU A 94 7.00 -13.38 17.76
C LEU A 94 6.61 -12.29 18.76
N SER A 95 6.81 -11.02 18.38
CA SER A 95 6.43 -9.88 19.23
C SER A 95 4.92 -9.81 19.48
N GLU A 96 4.10 -10.19 18.49
CA GLU A 96 2.65 -10.28 18.70
C GLU A 96 2.26 -11.45 19.61
N ALA A 97 2.94 -12.58 19.52
CA ALA A 97 2.75 -13.69 20.44
C ALA A 97 3.06 -13.25 21.88
N GLU A 98 4.21 -12.58 22.08
CA GLU A 98 4.65 -12.09 23.39
C GLU A 98 3.64 -11.10 23.96
N ARG A 99 3.18 -10.16 23.12
CA ARG A 99 2.15 -9.21 23.50
C ARG A 99 0.86 -9.90 23.91
N ARG A 100 0.36 -10.88 23.14
CA ARG A 100 -0.88 -11.60 23.49
C ARG A 100 -0.76 -12.37 24.80
N VAL A 101 0.38 -13.03 25.04
CA VAL A 101 0.65 -13.72 26.30
C VAL A 101 0.68 -12.71 27.45
N THR A 102 1.35 -11.58 27.27
CA THR A 102 1.44 -10.52 28.29
C THR A 102 0.07 -9.88 28.58
N GLU A 103 -0.71 -9.59 27.53
CA GLU A 103 -2.06 -9.03 27.62
C GLU A 103 -3.05 -9.99 28.24
N SER A 104 -2.95 -11.29 27.95
CA SER A 104 -3.80 -12.31 28.59
C SER A 104 -3.61 -12.33 30.11
N LEU A 105 -2.39 -12.09 30.58
CA LEU A 105 -2.08 -12.00 31.99
C LEU A 105 -2.53 -10.67 32.62
N ALA A 106 -2.85 -9.66 31.80
CA ALA A 106 -3.46 -8.38 32.17
C ALA A 106 -2.84 -7.67 33.39
N GLY A 107 -1.54 -7.87 33.63
CA GLY A 107 -0.83 -7.35 34.82
C GLY A 107 -1.28 -7.97 36.16
N ARG A 108 -2.12 -9.01 36.14
CA ARG A 108 -2.63 -9.71 37.33
C ARG A 108 -1.62 -10.69 37.91
N VAL A 109 -0.63 -11.09 37.12
CA VAL A 109 0.40 -12.06 37.46
C VAL A 109 1.77 -11.50 37.09
N THR A 110 2.75 -11.60 38.00
CA THR A 110 4.13 -11.21 37.72
C THR A 110 4.82 -12.32 36.95
N ALA A 111 4.74 -12.28 35.61
CA ALA A 111 5.38 -13.26 34.74
C ALA A 111 6.66 -12.72 34.11
N HIS A 112 7.69 -13.57 34.02
CA HIS A 112 8.90 -13.27 33.26
C HIS A 112 8.91 -14.09 31.97
N ILE A 113 8.99 -13.40 30.83
CA ILE A 113 9.19 -14.04 29.53
C ILE A 113 10.67 -14.37 29.41
N GLY A 114 10.99 -15.66 29.31
CA GLY A 114 12.37 -16.15 29.31
C GLY A 114 12.95 -16.24 27.90
N ASP A 115 12.31 -17.05 27.06
CA ASP A 115 12.73 -17.28 25.68
C ASP A 115 11.46 -17.37 24.80
N SER A 116 11.57 -16.96 23.55
CA SER A 116 10.46 -16.98 22.60
C SER A 116 10.96 -17.49 21.27
N ALA A 117 10.29 -18.51 20.73
CA ALA A 117 10.67 -19.15 19.49
C ALA A 117 9.45 -19.32 18.59
N LEU A 118 9.60 -19.01 17.31
CA LEU A 118 8.59 -19.38 16.34
C LEU A 118 8.66 -20.91 16.13
N LEU A 119 7.55 -21.60 16.40
CA LEU A 119 7.46 -23.02 16.12
C LEU A 119 7.25 -23.18 14.62
N GLU A 120 8.26 -23.74 13.96
CA GLU A 120 8.07 -24.24 12.60
C GLU A 120 7.12 -25.45 12.67
N PRO A 121 6.24 -25.64 11.67
CA PRO A 121 5.30 -26.77 11.64
C PRO A 121 6.04 -28.09 11.89
N GLU A 122 5.41 -29.09 12.51
CA GLU A 122 6.08 -30.35 12.91
C GLU A 122 6.80 -31.06 11.75
N ASP A 123 6.38 -30.84 10.50
CA ASP A 123 7.08 -31.30 9.29
C ASP A 123 8.47 -30.67 9.06
N ALA A 124 8.76 -29.54 9.71
CA ALA A 124 10.04 -28.84 9.69
C ALA A 124 11.01 -29.31 10.79
N GLN A 125 10.58 -30.15 11.75
CA GLN A 125 11.56 -30.83 12.62
C GLN A 125 12.38 -31.89 11.86
N MET A 126 11.91 -32.29 10.67
CA MET A 126 12.72 -32.94 9.63
C MET A 126 13.16 -31.95 8.54
N ALA A 127 13.44 -30.69 8.90
CA ALA A 127 14.01 -29.69 7.99
C ALA A 127 15.39 -30.13 7.59
N ALA A 128 15.41 -31.02 6.61
CA ALA A 128 16.62 -31.50 6.05
C ALA A 128 17.21 -30.33 5.27
N SER A 129 18.39 -29.87 5.70
CA SER A 129 19.06 -28.79 5.00
C SER A 129 19.50 -29.32 3.63
N THR A 130 18.94 -28.72 2.59
CA THR A 130 19.38 -28.98 1.22
C THR A 130 20.56 -28.07 0.91
N TRP A 131 21.68 -28.68 0.52
CA TRP A 131 22.91 -28.04 0.10
C TRP A 131 23.08 -28.29 -1.40
N HIS A 132 23.41 -27.24 -2.14
CA HIS A 132 23.66 -27.29 -3.57
C HIS A 132 25.16 -27.32 -3.82
N VAL A 133 25.59 -28.25 -4.67
CA VAL A 133 26.96 -28.28 -5.16
C VAL A 133 27.08 -27.25 -6.28
N HIS A 134 28.10 -26.41 -6.22
CA HIS A 134 28.41 -25.45 -7.26
C HIS A 134 29.87 -25.57 -7.66
N ARG A 135 30.18 -25.19 -8.90
CA ARG A 135 31.57 -25.17 -9.39
C ARG A 135 32.30 -23.97 -8.79
N LYS A 136 33.52 -24.17 -8.31
CA LYS A 136 34.42 -23.08 -7.91
C LYS A 136 34.70 -22.21 -9.12
N ILE A 137 34.40 -20.92 -9.00
CA ILE A 137 34.59 -19.94 -10.06
C ILE A 137 35.80 -19.09 -9.72
N ASP A 138 36.88 -19.25 -10.49
CA ASP A 138 38.02 -18.33 -10.45
C ASP A 138 37.96 -17.38 -11.65
N TRP A 139 37.42 -16.18 -11.42
CA TRP A 139 37.44 -15.09 -12.42
C TRP A 139 38.69 -14.19 -12.27
N GLY A 140 39.66 -14.60 -11.45
CA GLY A 140 40.88 -13.85 -11.15
C GLY A 140 40.72 -12.87 -9.98
N SER A 141 41.85 -12.30 -9.55
CA SER A 141 42.03 -11.56 -8.30
C SER A 141 41.48 -10.11 -8.26
N GLY A 142 40.47 -9.79 -9.07
CA GLY A 142 39.85 -8.46 -9.08
C GLY A 142 38.67 -8.35 -8.12
N TRP A 143 38.62 -7.31 -7.27
CA TRP A 143 37.55 -7.12 -6.27
C TRP A 143 36.12 -7.20 -6.84
N TRP A 144 35.90 -6.66 -8.06
CA TRP A 144 34.61 -6.72 -8.75
C TRP A 144 34.30 -8.11 -9.30
N ARG A 145 35.33 -8.82 -9.80
CA ARG A 145 35.21 -10.20 -10.31
C ARG A 145 34.89 -11.17 -9.18
N THR A 146 35.55 -11.03 -8.03
CA THR A 146 35.24 -11.81 -6.82
C THR A 146 33.82 -11.56 -6.33
N ARG A 147 33.31 -10.31 -6.42
CA ARG A 147 31.92 -10.01 -6.08
C ARG A 147 30.94 -10.59 -7.09
N ALA A 148 31.23 -10.47 -8.39
CA ALA A 148 30.38 -11.00 -9.44
C ALA A 148 30.34 -12.53 -9.39
N ALA A 149 31.47 -13.21 -9.13
CA ALA A 149 31.53 -14.66 -8.90
C ALA A 149 30.70 -15.07 -7.68
N ARG A 150 30.80 -14.35 -6.55
CA ARG A 150 29.94 -14.60 -5.38
C ARG A 150 28.45 -14.42 -5.69
N LEU A 151 28.09 -13.38 -6.43
CA LEU A 151 26.70 -13.15 -6.84
C LEU A 151 26.22 -14.28 -7.77
N TRP A 152 27.05 -14.69 -8.72
CA TRP A 152 26.78 -15.78 -9.66
C TRP A 152 26.51 -17.10 -8.93
N VAL A 153 27.32 -17.41 -7.91
CA VAL A 153 27.11 -18.54 -7.00
C VAL A 153 25.83 -18.36 -6.18
N GLN A 154 25.57 -17.17 -5.61
CA GLN A 154 24.36 -16.91 -4.81
C GLN A 154 23.06 -17.04 -5.60
N VAL A 155 23.05 -16.64 -6.87
CA VAL A 155 21.90 -16.78 -7.77
C VAL A 155 21.74 -18.22 -8.28
N GLY A 156 22.75 -19.08 -8.08
CA GLY A 156 22.72 -20.49 -8.48
C GLY A 156 23.13 -20.77 -9.91
N ALA A 157 23.68 -19.78 -10.59
CA ALA A 157 24.17 -19.94 -11.95
C ALA A 157 25.49 -20.74 -12.03
N ALA A 158 26.07 -21.09 -10.88
CA ALA A 158 27.22 -22.00 -10.75
C ALA A 158 26.83 -23.42 -10.33
N ASP A 159 25.54 -23.70 -10.10
CA ASP A 159 25.07 -24.96 -9.51
C ASP A 159 25.23 -26.12 -10.50
N VAL A 160 25.82 -27.22 -10.02
CA VAL A 160 26.09 -28.42 -10.82
C VAL A 160 24.97 -29.44 -10.62
N HIS A 161 23.71 -29.03 -10.79
CA HIS A 161 22.46 -29.84 -10.66
C HIS A 161 22.44 -30.97 -9.61
N ARG A 162 23.27 -30.86 -8.57
CA ARG A 162 23.54 -31.88 -7.56
C ARG A 162 23.31 -31.24 -6.21
N ARG A 163 22.63 -32.00 -5.35
CA ARG A 163 22.20 -31.55 -4.05
C ARG A 163 22.39 -32.65 -3.02
N VAL A 164 22.76 -32.26 -1.81
CA VAL A 164 22.77 -33.13 -0.64
C VAL A 164 21.77 -32.63 0.36
N ARG A 165 20.98 -33.57 0.89
CA ARG A 165 19.99 -33.33 1.91
C ARG A 165 20.56 -33.91 3.21
N LEU A 166 20.80 -33.07 4.20
CA LEU A 166 21.29 -33.46 5.52
C LEU A 166 20.13 -33.42 6.52
N ASP A 167 20.05 -34.38 7.42
CA ASP A 167 19.03 -34.38 8.48
C ASP A 167 19.40 -33.35 9.57
N GLY A 168 18.63 -32.25 9.65
CA GLY A 168 18.82 -31.16 10.58
C GLY A 168 19.59 -29.94 10.02
N PRO A 169 19.95 -28.97 10.89
CA PRO A 169 20.78 -27.82 10.54
C PRO A 169 22.21 -28.29 10.31
N GLY A 170 22.46 -28.89 9.16
CA GLY A 170 23.76 -29.40 8.76
C GLY A 170 24.75 -28.25 8.56
N THR A 171 26.03 -28.52 8.80
CA THR A 171 27.13 -27.60 8.49
C THR A 171 27.64 -27.83 7.07
N GLU A 172 28.37 -26.85 6.54
CA GLU A 172 29.08 -26.98 5.27
C GLU A 172 30.00 -28.21 5.26
N GLU A 173 30.74 -28.41 6.35
CA GLU A 173 31.61 -29.57 6.57
C GLU A 173 30.84 -30.90 6.51
N ALA A 174 29.65 -30.96 7.11
CA ALA A 174 28.80 -32.15 7.07
C ALA A 174 28.26 -32.42 5.65
N ALA A 175 27.98 -31.37 4.88
CA ALA A 175 27.52 -31.50 3.49
C ALA A 175 28.64 -32.01 2.58
N VAL A 176 29.85 -31.48 2.74
CA VAL A 176 31.05 -31.94 2.02
C VAL A 176 31.39 -33.38 2.44
N ALA A 177 31.34 -33.71 3.73
CA ALA A 177 31.58 -35.08 4.19
C ALA A 177 30.58 -36.08 3.60
N ALA A 178 29.29 -35.71 3.52
CA ALA A 178 28.26 -36.56 2.91
C ALA A 178 28.46 -36.72 1.38
N LEU A 179 28.96 -35.69 0.69
CA LEU A 179 29.33 -35.78 -0.74
C LEU A 179 30.55 -36.68 -0.96
N ARG A 180 31.57 -36.57 -0.09
CA ARG A 180 32.78 -37.41 -0.15
C ARG A 180 32.51 -38.89 0.09
N GLN A 181 31.53 -39.22 0.94
CA GLN A 181 31.14 -40.62 1.17
C GLN A 181 30.49 -41.28 -0.05
N ARG A 182 29.94 -40.49 -0.99
CA ARG A 182 29.24 -40.96 -2.19
C ARG A 182 29.60 -40.10 -3.40
N PRO A 183 30.85 -40.14 -3.89
CA PRO A 183 31.35 -39.19 -4.88
C PRO A 183 30.62 -39.30 -6.23
N ASP A 184 30.08 -40.47 -6.58
CA ASP A 184 29.51 -40.75 -7.92
C ASP A 184 27.98 -40.63 -8.01
N LEU A 185 27.30 -40.29 -6.90
CA LEU A 185 25.83 -40.24 -6.88
C LEU A 185 25.29 -38.95 -7.52
N GLY A 186 24.53 -39.09 -8.61
CA GLY A 186 23.86 -37.96 -9.30
C GLY A 186 24.49 -37.54 -10.63
N GLY A 187 25.33 -38.37 -11.24
CA GLY A 187 25.81 -38.20 -12.62
C GLY A 187 26.98 -37.25 -12.81
N VAL A 188 27.41 -36.53 -11.77
CA VAL A 188 28.62 -35.69 -11.77
C VAL A 188 29.45 -36.02 -10.54
N THR A 189 30.72 -36.39 -10.73
CA THR A 189 31.68 -36.67 -9.66
C THR A 189 31.95 -35.41 -8.83
N PHE A 190 31.85 -35.54 -7.51
CA PHE A 190 32.21 -34.44 -6.61
C PHE A 190 33.73 -34.41 -6.46
N ASP A 191 34.31 -33.27 -6.81
CA ASP A 191 35.74 -33.00 -6.70
C ASP A 191 35.92 -31.77 -5.81
N ASP A 192 36.64 -31.95 -4.70
CA ASP A 192 36.87 -30.94 -3.67
C ASP A 192 37.71 -29.76 -4.20
N GLU A 193 38.52 -29.96 -5.24
CA GLU A 193 39.30 -28.89 -5.87
C GLU A 193 38.47 -28.03 -6.81
N LEU A 194 37.46 -28.62 -7.47
CA LEU A 194 36.64 -27.97 -8.49
C LEU A 194 35.26 -27.55 -8.00
N HIS A 195 34.78 -28.11 -6.89
CA HIS A 195 33.43 -27.91 -6.38
C HIS A 195 33.44 -27.41 -4.94
N ASP A 196 32.36 -26.71 -4.60
CA ASP A 196 32.08 -26.24 -3.26
C ASP A 196 30.57 -26.34 -3.01
N VAL A 197 30.13 -26.21 -1.76
CA VAL A 197 28.72 -26.34 -1.39
C VAL A 197 28.16 -25.04 -0.88
N ARG A 198 26.90 -24.78 -1.19
CA ARG A 198 26.16 -23.64 -0.65
C ARG A 198 24.81 -24.11 -0.08
N PRO A 199 24.32 -23.52 1.01
CA PRO A 199 22.99 -23.84 1.49
C PRO A 199 21.98 -23.38 0.45
N GLY A 200 20.98 -24.21 0.17
CA GLY A 200 19.83 -23.80 -0.63
C GLY A 200 19.13 -22.61 0.00
N ILE A 201 18.44 -21.80 -0.82
CA ILE A 201 17.80 -20.54 -0.37
C ILE A 201 16.95 -20.78 0.88
N VAL A 202 16.21 -21.88 0.94
CA VAL A 202 15.36 -22.27 2.07
C VAL A 202 16.20 -22.64 3.31
N SER A 203 17.24 -23.46 3.15
CA SER A 203 18.14 -23.90 4.23
C SER A 203 18.95 -22.74 4.84
N ALA A 204 19.41 -21.81 3.99
CA ALA A 204 20.18 -20.63 4.41
C ALA A 204 19.37 -19.70 5.34
N HIS A 205 18.05 -19.67 5.17
CA HIS A 205 17.16 -18.90 6.04
C HIS A 205 16.85 -19.61 7.36
N ALA A 206 16.88 -20.96 7.38
CA ALA A 206 16.66 -21.78 8.57
C ALA A 206 17.88 -21.82 9.50
N LEU A 207 19.09 -21.74 8.96
CA LEU A 207 20.35 -21.78 9.73
C LEU A 207 20.71 -20.47 10.46
N ARG A 208 19.99 -19.36 10.22
CA ARG A 208 20.27 -18.08 10.90
C ARG A 208 19.47 -17.97 12.20
N SER A 209 20.17 -17.69 13.30
CA SER A 209 19.53 -17.19 14.53
C SER A 209 18.82 -15.86 14.20
N GLN A 210 17.50 -15.85 14.32
CA GLN A 210 16.67 -14.69 14.00
C GLN A 210 16.29 -13.97 15.29
N ASP A 211 17.19 -13.16 15.86
CA ASP A 211 16.76 -12.21 16.89
C ASP A 211 15.73 -11.24 16.27
N PRO A 212 14.74 -10.77 17.06
CA PRO A 212 13.71 -9.86 16.60
C PRO A 212 14.33 -8.63 15.92
N ALA A 213 13.82 -8.29 14.73
CA ALA A 213 14.37 -7.21 13.93
C ALA A 213 14.16 -5.83 14.60
N PRO A 214 15.15 -4.92 14.55
CA PRO A 214 15.15 -3.66 15.33
C PRO A 214 14.08 -2.63 14.92
N TRP A 215 13.38 -2.81 13.79
CA TRP A 215 12.35 -1.88 13.31
C TRP A 215 11.07 -1.86 14.17
N HIS A 216 10.97 -2.73 15.20
CA HIS A 216 9.91 -2.68 16.20
C HIS A 216 9.96 -1.45 17.13
N THR A 217 11.03 -0.64 17.09
CA THR A 217 11.08 0.62 17.84
C THR A 217 10.21 1.68 17.16
N ARG A 218 9.13 2.09 17.84
CA ARG A 218 8.08 3.05 17.37
C ARG A 218 8.61 4.32 16.69
N ALA A 219 9.85 4.74 16.96
CA ALA A 219 10.46 5.96 16.43
C ALA A 219 10.70 5.93 14.91
N TRP A 220 10.98 4.76 14.31
CA TRP A 220 11.33 4.67 12.89
C TRP A 220 10.12 4.62 11.95
N GLY A 221 8.92 4.34 12.49
CA GLY A 221 7.69 4.28 11.69
C GLY A 221 7.29 5.63 11.08
N LEU A 222 7.31 6.70 11.88
CA LEU A 222 6.99 8.05 11.40
C LEU A 222 8.01 8.56 10.39
N LEU A 223 9.30 8.35 10.69
CA LEU A 223 10.38 8.75 9.80
C LEU A 223 10.30 8.00 8.48
N GLY A 224 10.02 6.69 8.51
CA GLY A 224 9.80 5.87 7.32
C GLY A 224 8.62 6.36 6.47
N VAL A 225 7.48 6.69 7.10
CA VAL A 225 6.31 7.26 6.40
C VAL A 225 6.64 8.62 5.80
N ALA A 226 7.32 9.50 6.54
CA ALA A 226 7.71 10.82 6.06
C ALA A 226 8.67 10.72 4.86
N VAL A 227 9.65 9.81 4.92
CA VAL A 227 10.57 9.56 3.80
C VAL A 227 9.84 8.95 2.60
N GLY A 228 8.92 8.02 2.81
CA GLY A 228 8.08 7.48 1.74
C GLY A 228 7.24 8.57 1.07
N ALA A 229 6.60 9.44 1.85
CA ALA A 229 5.82 10.57 1.34
C ALA A 229 6.70 11.59 0.60
N ALA A 230 7.88 11.91 1.12
CA ALA A 230 8.85 12.78 0.46
C ALA A 230 9.35 12.19 -0.86
N ALA A 231 9.66 10.88 -0.89
CA ALA A 231 10.05 10.19 -2.11
C ALA A 231 8.94 10.20 -3.16
N MET A 232 7.69 9.96 -2.73
CA MET A 232 6.51 10.05 -3.59
C MET A 232 6.29 11.45 -4.14
N LEU A 233 6.38 12.49 -3.29
CA LEU A 233 6.28 13.89 -3.73
C LEU A 233 7.42 14.23 -4.71
N PHE A 234 8.65 13.80 -4.43
CA PHE A 234 9.79 13.98 -5.31
C PHE A 234 9.53 13.35 -6.68
N GLY A 235 9.03 12.12 -6.73
CA GLY A 235 8.65 11.46 -7.98
C GLY A 235 7.55 12.20 -8.74
N TRP A 236 6.55 12.74 -8.03
CA TRP A 236 5.47 13.54 -8.62
C TRP A 236 5.99 14.85 -9.24
N VAL A 237 6.89 15.56 -8.55
CA VAL A 237 7.56 16.77 -9.06
C VAL A 237 8.43 16.41 -10.26
N LEU A 238 9.22 15.33 -10.17
CA LEU A 238 10.12 14.86 -11.22
C LEU A 238 9.37 14.60 -12.54
N ALA A 239 8.19 14.00 -12.47
CA ALA A 239 7.33 13.77 -13.65
C ALA A 239 6.81 15.05 -14.30
N GLY A 240 6.77 16.18 -13.58
CA GLY A 240 6.41 17.48 -14.14
C GLY A 240 7.56 18.20 -14.85
N LEU A 241 8.79 17.72 -14.68
CA LEU A 241 9.99 18.32 -15.28
C LEU A 241 10.28 17.74 -16.67
N GLY A 242 11.01 18.47 -17.50
CA GLY A 242 11.49 17.97 -18.80
C GLY A 242 12.50 16.83 -18.65
N LEU A 243 12.64 15.99 -19.70
CA LEU A 243 13.48 14.78 -19.70
C LEU A 243 14.92 15.02 -19.22
N GLY A 244 15.53 16.15 -19.60
CA GLY A 244 16.88 16.49 -19.15
C GLY A 244 17.00 16.61 -17.62
N TRP A 245 16.05 17.30 -16.98
CA TRP A 245 15.99 17.41 -15.52
C TRP A 245 15.65 16.09 -14.85
N GLN A 246 14.82 15.26 -15.50
CA GLN A 246 14.51 13.92 -14.99
C GLN A 246 15.76 13.06 -14.90
N VAL A 247 16.62 13.06 -15.94
CA VAL A 247 17.89 12.32 -15.95
C VAL A 247 18.85 12.85 -14.91
N VAL A 248 18.93 14.18 -14.71
CA VAL A 248 19.81 14.81 -13.72
C VAL A 248 19.40 14.49 -12.28
N LEU A 249 18.10 14.46 -11.98
CA LEU A 249 17.59 14.29 -10.62
C LEU A 249 17.29 12.83 -10.24
N ALA A 250 17.09 11.93 -11.21
CA ALA A 250 16.84 10.51 -10.97
C ALA A 250 17.89 9.81 -10.06
N PRO A 251 19.21 10.11 -10.15
CA PRO A 251 20.23 9.54 -9.26
C PRO A 251 20.08 9.89 -7.77
N LEU A 252 19.26 10.88 -7.41
CA LEU A 252 18.98 11.19 -5.99
C LEU A 252 18.18 10.08 -5.31
N LEU A 253 17.34 9.34 -6.04
CA LEU A 253 16.59 8.20 -5.50
C LEU A 253 17.52 7.06 -5.03
N PRO A 254 18.47 6.56 -5.83
CA PRO A 254 19.44 5.56 -5.36
C PRO A 254 20.40 6.09 -4.29
N ALA A 255 20.69 7.40 -4.26
CA ALA A 255 21.46 8.00 -3.17
C ALA A 255 20.67 7.99 -1.84
N ALA A 256 19.40 8.37 -1.87
CA ALA A 256 18.50 8.30 -0.71
C ALA A 256 18.26 6.85 -0.26
N ALA A 257 18.19 5.90 -1.19
CA ALA A 257 18.08 4.47 -0.90
C ALA A 257 19.23 3.95 -0.02
N TRP A 258 20.42 4.53 -0.12
CA TRP A 258 21.56 4.16 0.73
C TRP A 258 21.33 4.47 2.21
N TRP A 259 20.61 5.55 2.51
CA TRP A 259 20.27 5.95 3.87
C TRP A 259 19.07 5.17 4.43
N VAL A 260 18.11 4.84 3.57
CA VAL A 260 16.87 4.17 3.96
C VAL A 260 17.03 2.66 4.08
N GLY A 261 17.93 2.07 3.28
CA GLY A 261 18.19 0.63 3.27
C GLY A 261 18.43 0.02 4.67
N PRO A 262 19.32 0.60 5.50
CA PRO A 262 19.61 0.10 6.85
C PRO A 262 18.38 0.06 7.78
N TRP A 263 17.34 0.85 7.50
CA TRP A 263 16.12 0.86 8.31
C TRP A 263 15.30 -0.42 8.11
N PHE A 264 15.39 -1.02 6.93
CA PHE A 264 14.62 -2.21 6.56
C PHE A 264 15.45 -3.50 6.58
N ALA A 265 16.76 -3.39 6.39
CA ALA A 265 17.67 -4.53 6.40
C ALA A 265 18.85 -4.25 7.34
N ALA A 266 18.94 -5.01 8.42
CA ALA A 266 20.04 -4.91 9.38
C ALA A 266 21.39 -5.08 8.64
N PRO A 267 22.27 -4.06 8.66
CA PRO A 267 23.54 -4.08 7.95
C PRO A 267 24.50 -5.15 8.49
N GLU A 268 24.27 -5.63 9.72
CA GLU A 268 25.01 -6.73 10.34
C GLU A 268 24.66 -8.10 9.74
N ARG A 269 23.45 -8.26 9.21
CA ARG A 269 22.93 -9.55 8.70
C ARG A 269 22.93 -9.67 7.18
N HIS A 270 22.92 -8.53 6.50
CA HIS A 270 22.78 -8.45 5.05
C HIS A 270 23.98 -7.74 4.43
N SER A 271 24.35 -8.15 3.22
CA SER A 271 25.38 -7.42 2.48
C SER A 271 24.89 -5.99 2.22
N ARG A 272 25.83 -5.02 2.20
CA ARG A 272 25.50 -3.61 1.90
C ARG A 272 24.66 -3.45 0.62
N MET A 273 24.85 -4.35 -0.35
CA MET A 273 24.08 -4.38 -1.59
C MET A 273 22.62 -4.75 -1.37
N ILE A 274 22.32 -5.78 -0.57
CA ILE A 274 20.94 -6.17 -0.24
C ILE A 274 20.26 -5.04 0.55
N THR A 275 20.97 -4.46 1.51
CA THR A 275 20.47 -3.32 2.28
C THR A 275 20.11 -2.15 1.36
N TRP A 276 20.99 -1.79 0.43
CA TRP A 276 20.72 -0.76 -0.58
C TRP A 276 19.54 -1.12 -1.50
N LEU A 277 19.43 -2.36 -1.96
CA LEU A 277 18.32 -2.82 -2.79
C LEU A 277 16.97 -2.72 -2.07
N CYS A 278 16.91 -3.03 -0.76
CA CYS A 278 15.71 -2.82 0.04
C CYS A 278 15.35 -1.33 0.14
N GLY A 279 16.34 -0.47 0.35
CA GLY A 279 16.13 0.99 0.32
C GLY A 279 15.64 1.48 -1.05
N LEU A 280 16.17 0.93 -2.13
CA LEU A 280 15.80 1.27 -3.50
C LEU A 280 14.38 0.81 -3.82
N ALA A 281 13.98 -0.38 -3.39
CA ALA A 281 12.62 -0.87 -3.55
C ALA A 281 11.62 0.07 -2.86
N MET A 282 11.95 0.60 -1.68
CA MET A 282 11.07 1.50 -0.93
C MET A 282 11.04 2.91 -1.51
N VAL A 283 12.20 3.57 -1.61
CA VAL A 283 12.32 4.96 -2.08
C VAL A 283 12.02 5.06 -3.58
N GLY A 284 12.60 4.15 -4.37
CA GLY A 284 12.33 4.05 -5.80
C GLY A 284 10.90 3.64 -6.09
N GLY A 285 10.32 2.71 -5.32
CA GLY A 285 8.91 2.33 -5.46
C GLY A 285 7.95 3.48 -5.14
N ALA A 286 8.17 4.19 -4.03
CA ALA A 286 7.36 5.35 -3.64
C ALA A 286 7.50 6.50 -4.65
N GLY A 287 8.73 6.82 -5.07
CA GLY A 287 9.00 7.81 -6.10
C GLY A 287 8.40 7.44 -7.45
N PHE A 288 8.51 6.18 -7.87
CA PHE A 288 7.87 5.69 -9.08
C PHE A 288 6.35 5.81 -9.00
N CYS A 289 5.73 5.51 -7.86
CA CYS A 289 4.30 5.73 -7.66
C CYS A 289 3.92 7.21 -7.84
N GLY A 290 4.66 8.14 -7.24
CA GLY A 290 4.44 9.58 -7.43
C GLY A 290 4.58 10.02 -8.89
N PHE A 291 5.62 9.52 -9.56
CA PHE A 291 5.89 9.77 -10.98
C PHE A 291 4.74 9.26 -11.86
N ILE A 292 4.28 8.03 -11.62
CA ILE A 292 3.17 7.40 -12.32
C ILE A 292 1.85 8.12 -12.04
N ILE A 293 1.57 8.57 -10.82
CA ILE A 293 0.36 9.35 -10.53
C ILE A 293 0.31 10.62 -11.38
N ARG A 294 1.44 11.32 -11.51
CA ARG A 294 1.53 12.50 -12.37
C ARG A 294 1.42 12.11 -13.86
N GLY A 295 2.14 11.08 -14.30
CA GLY A 295 2.10 10.60 -15.68
C GLY A 295 0.74 10.05 -16.11
N ILE A 296 0.01 9.37 -15.23
CA ILE A 296 -1.37 8.91 -15.43
C ILE A 296 -2.31 10.10 -15.45
N SER A 297 -2.10 11.13 -14.63
CA SER A 297 -2.95 12.34 -14.68
C SER A 297 -2.86 13.09 -16.01
N THR A 298 -1.70 13.03 -16.69
CA THR A 298 -1.52 13.60 -18.03
C THR A 298 -1.93 12.62 -19.14
N ALA A 299 -1.71 11.32 -18.95
CA ALA A 299 -2.06 10.26 -19.91
C ALA A 299 -3.52 9.79 -19.84
N LEU A 300 -4.30 10.05 -18.79
CA LEU A 300 -5.75 9.78 -18.80
C LEU A 300 -6.50 10.62 -19.85
N GLY A 301 -5.85 11.63 -20.44
CA GLY A 301 -6.32 12.32 -21.65
C GLY A 301 -5.87 11.69 -22.98
N SER A 302 -5.00 10.68 -22.96
CA SER A 302 -4.38 10.03 -24.11
C SER A 302 -4.36 8.51 -23.88
N VAL A 303 -5.25 7.78 -24.56
CA VAL A 303 -5.49 6.33 -24.39
C VAL A 303 -4.30 5.47 -24.90
N GLY A 304 -3.10 5.70 -24.37
CA GLY A 304 -1.89 4.92 -24.66
C GLY A 304 -1.84 3.64 -23.82
N GLY A 305 -1.34 2.55 -24.42
CA GLY A 305 -1.35 1.19 -23.88
C GLY A 305 -0.63 0.93 -22.54
N LEU A 306 0.03 1.93 -21.94
CA LEU A 306 0.69 1.80 -20.64
C LEU A 306 -0.25 2.01 -19.44
N GLY A 307 -1.40 2.67 -19.64
CA GLY A 307 -2.38 2.92 -18.57
C GLY A 307 -2.92 1.64 -17.89
N PRO A 308 -3.34 0.61 -18.65
CA PRO A 308 -3.86 -0.63 -18.07
C PRO A 308 -2.81 -1.41 -17.27
N ALA A 309 -1.57 -1.48 -17.74
CA ALA A 309 -0.49 -2.17 -17.06
C ALA A 309 -0.16 -1.50 -15.71
N ALA A 310 -0.12 -0.17 -15.67
CA ALA A 310 0.07 0.59 -14.44
C ALA A 310 -1.10 0.38 -13.46
N LEU A 311 -2.35 0.38 -13.95
CA LEU A 311 -3.53 0.09 -13.12
C LEU A 311 -3.49 -1.31 -12.50
N ILE A 312 -3.07 -2.33 -13.27
CA ILE A 312 -2.94 -3.70 -12.75
C ILE A 312 -1.83 -3.78 -11.70
N LEU A 313 -0.65 -3.21 -12.01
CA LEU A 313 0.50 -3.27 -11.11
C LEU A 313 0.24 -2.55 -9.79
N CYS A 314 -0.47 -1.42 -9.80
CA CYS A 314 -0.90 -0.71 -8.59
C CYS A 314 -2.12 -1.35 -7.92
N GLY A 315 -3.02 -1.96 -8.68
CA GLY A 315 -4.27 -2.55 -8.18
C GLY A 315 -4.05 -3.84 -7.39
N LEU A 316 -3.12 -4.71 -7.81
CA LEU A 316 -2.82 -5.97 -7.13
C LEU A 316 -2.40 -5.81 -5.65
N PRO A 317 -1.44 -4.95 -5.27
CA PRO A 317 -1.06 -4.77 -3.86
C PRO A 317 -2.18 -4.14 -3.03
N VAL A 318 -3.00 -3.25 -3.62
CA VAL A 318 -4.19 -2.68 -2.96
C VAL A 318 -5.22 -3.78 -2.70
N LEU A 319 -5.55 -4.58 -3.72
CA LEU A 319 -6.48 -5.70 -3.59
C LEU A 319 -5.98 -6.71 -2.54
N ARG A 320 -4.69 -7.03 -2.55
CA ARG A 320 -4.09 -7.94 -1.58
C ARG A 320 -4.13 -7.39 -0.16
N GLY A 321 -3.85 -6.10 0.02
CA GLY A 321 -3.99 -5.39 1.29
C GLY A 321 -5.43 -5.40 1.79
N CYS A 322 -6.40 -5.06 0.93
CA CYS A 322 -7.82 -5.11 1.26
C CYS A 322 -8.24 -6.52 1.70
N MET A 323 -7.78 -7.57 1.00
CA MET A 323 -8.02 -8.95 1.43
C MET A 323 -7.44 -9.22 2.83
N TYR A 324 -6.25 -8.74 3.16
CA TYR A 324 -5.70 -8.91 4.52
C TYR A 324 -6.48 -8.14 5.60
N ALA A 325 -7.02 -6.97 5.27
CA ALA A 325 -7.89 -6.20 6.17
C ALA A 325 -9.22 -6.92 6.42
N LEU A 326 -9.77 -7.52 5.36
CA LEU A 326 -11.09 -8.16 5.39
C LEU A 326 -11.02 -9.60 5.89
N ARG A 327 -9.91 -10.32 5.72
CA ARG A 327 -9.78 -11.72 6.12
C ARG A 327 -10.05 -11.89 7.62
N GLN A 328 -11.08 -12.69 7.93
CA GLN A 328 -11.60 -12.95 9.28
C GLN A 328 -12.16 -11.74 10.04
N SER A 329 -12.40 -10.61 9.36
CA SER A 329 -13.16 -9.53 9.97
C SER A 329 -14.66 -9.87 9.97
N TRP A 330 -15.41 -9.27 10.88
CA TRP A 330 -16.88 -9.31 10.84
C TRP A 330 -17.42 -8.81 9.48
N ILE A 331 -16.71 -7.87 8.85
CA ILE A 331 -17.06 -7.31 7.55
C ILE A 331 -17.05 -8.39 6.46
N SER A 332 -16.02 -9.24 6.35
CA SER A 332 -15.99 -10.28 5.30
C SER A 332 -17.14 -11.28 5.43
N ARG A 333 -17.53 -11.63 6.65
CA ARG A 333 -18.67 -12.51 6.93
C ARG A 333 -20.01 -11.89 6.51
N ASN A 334 -20.08 -10.56 6.49
CA ASN A 334 -21.29 -9.80 6.18
C ASN A 334 -21.16 -8.98 4.89
N VAL A 335 -20.23 -9.31 3.99
CA VAL A 335 -19.95 -8.52 2.77
C VAL A 335 -21.21 -8.35 1.92
N ALA A 336 -22.03 -9.39 1.75
CA ALA A 336 -23.26 -9.30 0.96
C ALA A 336 -24.26 -8.28 1.54
N ALA A 337 -24.42 -8.26 2.86
CA ALA A 337 -25.27 -7.30 3.55
C ALA A 337 -24.69 -5.88 3.47
N LEU A 338 -23.38 -5.73 3.72
CA LEU A 338 -22.71 -4.43 3.69
C LEU A 338 -22.67 -3.83 2.29
N LEU A 339 -22.49 -4.65 1.24
CA LEU A 339 -22.53 -4.19 -0.14
C LEU A 339 -23.92 -3.66 -0.49
N SER A 340 -24.97 -4.35 -0.05
CA SER A 340 -26.35 -3.89 -0.26
C SER A 340 -26.59 -2.54 0.41
N VAL A 341 -26.14 -2.38 1.65
CA VAL A 341 -26.21 -1.11 2.39
C VAL A 341 -25.38 -0.01 1.73
N ALA A 342 -24.20 -0.35 1.19
CA ALA A 342 -23.32 0.60 0.52
C ALA A 342 -23.85 1.06 -0.86
N VAL A 343 -24.67 0.24 -1.54
CA VAL A 343 -25.29 0.59 -2.82
C VAL A 343 -26.47 1.56 -2.63
N LEU A 344 -27.21 1.46 -1.52
CA LEU A 344 -28.37 2.31 -1.24
C LEU A 344 -28.12 3.83 -1.36
N PRO A 345 -27.00 4.42 -0.88
CA PRO A 345 -26.75 5.85 -1.01
C PRO A 345 -26.24 6.26 -2.40
N LEU A 346 -25.76 5.35 -3.25
CA LEU A 346 -25.15 5.69 -4.55
C LEU A 346 -26.07 6.51 -5.47
N PRO A 347 -27.38 6.23 -5.59
CA PRO A 347 -28.31 7.03 -6.39
C PRO A 347 -28.39 8.50 -5.98
N TRP A 348 -28.09 8.84 -4.71
CA TRP A 348 -28.05 10.21 -4.21
C TRP A 348 -26.66 10.82 -4.22
N VAL A 349 -25.64 10.04 -3.85
CA VAL A 349 -24.24 10.52 -3.76
C VAL A 349 -23.67 10.82 -5.13
N LEU A 350 -23.88 9.95 -6.13
CA LEU A 350 -23.34 10.17 -7.48
C LEU A 350 -23.84 11.47 -8.13
N PRO A 351 -25.14 11.79 -8.19
CA PRO A 351 -25.58 13.03 -8.79
C PRO A 351 -25.20 14.25 -7.95
N TRP A 352 -25.06 14.12 -6.62
CA TRP A 352 -24.52 15.19 -5.79
C TRP A 352 -23.06 15.50 -6.16
N MET A 353 -22.21 14.47 -6.31
CA MET A 353 -20.82 14.59 -6.76
C MET A 353 -20.73 15.16 -8.18
N GLY A 354 -21.60 14.73 -9.08
CA GLY A 354 -21.68 15.24 -10.44
C GLY A 354 -22.03 16.71 -10.50
N ARG A 355 -23.06 17.13 -9.74
CA ARG A 355 -23.43 18.53 -9.58
C ARG A 355 -22.33 19.36 -8.96
N LEU A 356 -21.54 18.80 -8.04
CA LEU A 356 -20.37 19.48 -7.47
C LEU A 356 -19.33 19.77 -8.55
N ALA A 357 -18.98 18.79 -9.39
CA ALA A 357 -18.02 18.98 -10.49
C ALA A 357 -18.54 19.99 -11.55
N GLN A 358 -19.82 19.87 -11.94
CA GLN A 358 -20.46 20.78 -12.89
C GLN A 358 -20.62 22.20 -12.32
N GLY A 359 -20.89 22.31 -11.02
CA GLY A 359 -20.99 23.58 -10.30
C GLY A 359 -19.63 24.28 -10.14
N VAL A 360 -18.55 23.52 -9.93
CA VAL A 360 -17.19 24.10 -9.97
C VAL A 360 -16.90 24.65 -11.37
N TYR A 361 -17.20 23.89 -12.43
CA TYR A 361 -17.00 24.35 -13.81
C TYR A 361 -17.82 25.61 -14.14
N LEU A 362 -19.14 25.60 -13.93
CA LEU A 362 -20.01 26.73 -14.30
C LEU A 362 -19.96 27.87 -13.29
N THR A 363 -20.17 27.60 -12.00
CA THR A 363 -20.40 28.64 -11.00
C THR A 363 -19.10 29.18 -10.42
N VAL A 364 -18.13 28.31 -10.10
CA VAL A 364 -16.86 28.74 -9.48
C VAL A 364 -15.87 29.26 -10.52
N CYS A 365 -15.81 28.69 -11.73
CA CYS A 365 -14.87 29.18 -12.75
C CYS A 365 -15.51 30.25 -13.66
N LEU A 366 -16.72 29.99 -14.17
CA LEU A 366 -17.36 30.80 -15.21
C LEU A 366 -18.42 31.80 -14.68
N GLY A 367 -18.80 31.71 -13.41
CA GLY A 367 -19.81 32.60 -12.80
C GLY A 367 -21.26 32.35 -13.23
N VAL A 368 -21.54 31.24 -13.93
CA VAL A 368 -22.88 30.85 -14.37
C VAL A 368 -23.50 29.91 -13.32
N PRO A 369 -24.74 30.16 -12.83
CA PRO A 369 -25.37 29.27 -11.86
C PRO A 369 -25.68 27.92 -12.51
N LEU A 370 -25.39 26.83 -11.78
CA LEU A 370 -25.63 25.47 -12.27
C LEU A 370 -27.11 25.22 -12.65
N ALA A 371 -28.06 25.88 -11.96
CA ALA A 371 -29.49 25.74 -12.23
C ALA A 371 -29.93 26.28 -13.59
N ALA A 372 -29.09 27.08 -14.26
CA ALA A 372 -29.39 27.59 -15.59
C ALA A 372 -29.05 26.57 -16.69
N ALA A 373 -28.01 25.75 -16.49
CA ALA A 373 -27.61 24.80 -17.51
C ALA A 373 -28.58 23.61 -17.57
N ASN A 374 -29.04 23.28 -18.78
CA ASN A 374 -29.79 22.05 -18.99
C ASN A 374 -28.82 20.88 -19.15
N VAL A 375 -28.72 20.06 -18.14
CA VAL A 375 -27.81 18.91 -18.13
C VAL A 375 -28.64 17.64 -18.00
N ASP A 376 -28.51 16.76 -18.99
CA ASP A 376 -29.11 15.43 -18.92
C ASP A 376 -28.60 14.71 -17.65
N PRO A 377 -29.51 14.14 -16.82
CA PRO A 377 -29.14 13.37 -15.63
C PRO A 377 -28.02 12.36 -15.86
N VAL A 378 -27.98 11.68 -17.02
CA VAL A 378 -26.96 10.68 -17.35
C VAL A 378 -25.54 11.28 -17.27
N TRP A 379 -25.36 12.51 -17.77
CA TRP A 379 -24.06 13.17 -17.74
C TRP A 379 -23.67 13.62 -16.34
N THR A 380 -24.64 14.03 -15.51
CA THR A 380 -24.41 14.31 -14.09
C THR A 380 -23.96 13.04 -13.35
N TYR A 381 -24.56 11.88 -13.64
CA TYR A 381 -24.10 10.60 -13.08
C TYR A 381 -22.67 10.27 -13.52
N LEU A 382 -22.34 10.40 -14.81
CA LEU A 382 -20.99 10.13 -15.32
C LEU A 382 -19.92 11.03 -14.70
N ALA A 383 -20.21 12.33 -14.54
CA ALA A 383 -19.35 13.27 -13.82
C ALA A 383 -19.14 12.82 -12.36
N GLY A 384 -20.21 12.39 -11.71
CA GLY A 384 -20.20 11.86 -10.35
C GLY A 384 -19.38 10.58 -10.19
N VAL A 385 -19.49 9.64 -11.14
CA VAL A 385 -18.75 8.36 -11.13
C VAL A 385 -17.25 8.59 -11.16
N LYS A 386 -16.77 9.55 -11.96
CA LYS A 386 -15.34 9.87 -11.99
C LYS A 386 -14.82 10.34 -10.62
N LEU A 387 -15.56 11.25 -9.98
CA LEU A 387 -15.17 11.81 -8.68
C LEU A 387 -15.29 10.78 -7.56
N ALA A 388 -16.42 10.08 -7.51
CA ALA A 388 -16.67 9.02 -6.54
C ALA A 388 -15.67 7.86 -6.70
N GLY A 389 -15.33 7.48 -7.93
CA GLY A 389 -14.33 6.45 -8.23
C GLY A 389 -12.96 6.78 -7.65
N LEU A 390 -12.52 8.05 -7.76
CA LEU A 390 -11.26 8.50 -7.16
C LEU A 390 -11.31 8.44 -5.62
N CYS A 391 -12.42 8.86 -5.00
CA CYS A 391 -12.59 8.77 -3.55
C CYS A 391 -12.64 7.31 -3.07
N ILE A 392 -13.36 6.44 -3.78
CA ILE A 392 -13.42 4.99 -3.49
C ILE A 392 -12.03 4.38 -3.61
N ALA A 393 -11.27 4.71 -4.66
CA ALA A 393 -9.90 4.24 -4.81
C ALA A 393 -9.01 4.69 -3.64
N ALA A 394 -9.12 5.95 -3.20
CA ALA A 394 -8.38 6.45 -2.03
C ALA A 394 -8.75 5.70 -0.73
N LEU A 395 -10.04 5.43 -0.52
CA LEU A 395 -10.53 4.65 0.63
C LEU A 395 -10.00 3.20 0.59
N LEU A 396 -9.98 2.58 -0.59
CA LEU A 396 -9.42 1.23 -0.79
C LEU A 396 -7.92 1.20 -0.52
N CYS A 397 -7.17 2.21 -0.93
CA CYS A 397 -5.75 2.34 -0.60
C CYS A 397 -5.52 2.44 0.92
N GLY A 398 -6.36 3.21 1.62
CA GLY A 398 -6.36 3.28 3.09
C GLY A 398 -6.63 1.94 3.77
N LEU A 399 -7.70 1.27 3.32
CA LEU A 399 -8.05 -0.07 3.78
C LEU A 399 -6.94 -1.09 3.50
N ALA A 400 -6.29 -0.99 2.34
CA ALA A 400 -5.16 -1.82 1.99
C ALA A 400 -3.97 -1.58 2.93
N GLY A 401 -3.65 -0.32 3.23
CA GLY A 401 -2.64 0.06 4.21
C GLY A 401 -2.92 -0.55 5.59
N LEU A 402 -4.18 -0.49 6.06
CA LEU A 402 -4.60 -1.15 7.29
C LEU A 402 -4.42 -2.67 7.23
N GLY A 403 -4.75 -3.29 6.11
CA GLY A 403 -4.60 -4.73 5.90
C GLY A 403 -3.15 -5.18 5.91
N TRP A 404 -2.26 -4.43 5.28
CA TRP A 404 -0.82 -4.67 5.34
C TRP A 404 -0.27 -4.46 6.77
N ALA A 405 -0.70 -3.40 7.46
CA ALA A 405 -0.34 -3.16 8.85
C ALA A 405 -0.81 -4.29 9.78
N ARG A 406 -1.99 -4.86 9.52
CA ARG A 406 -2.50 -6.05 10.23
C ARG A 406 -1.67 -7.30 9.88
N HIS A 407 -1.36 -7.51 8.61
CA HIS A 407 -0.60 -8.65 8.13
C HIS A 407 0.81 -8.72 8.72
N PHE A 408 1.47 -7.57 8.90
CA PHE A 408 2.81 -7.46 9.51
C PHE A 408 2.79 -7.17 11.01
N TYR A 409 1.63 -7.25 11.66
CA TYR A 409 1.46 -6.97 13.08
C TYR A 409 1.99 -5.58 13.51
N TRP A 410 1.88 -4.55 12.69
CA TRP A 410 2.24 -3.18 13.06
C TRP A 410 1.20 -2.55 14.00
N ILE A 411 -0.05 -3.00 13.92
CA ILE A 411 -1.18 -2.52 14.73
C ILE A 411 -1.00 -2.85 16.22
N THR A 412 -0.15 -3.82 16.54
CA THR A 412 -0.12 -4.48 17.85
C THR A 412 0.57 -3.64 18.92
N GLY A 413 1.59 -2.86 18.55
CA GLY A 413 2.27 -1.96 19.47
C GLY A 413 1.39 -0.79 19.94
N SER A 414 0.45 -0.31 19.12
CA SER A 414 -0.49 0.75 19.50
C SER A 414 -1.66 0.81 18.52
N ARG A 415 -2.70 0.03 18.79
CA ARG A 415 -3.87 -0.09 17.90
C ARG A 415 -4.50 1.27 17.59
N THR A 416 -4.68 2.11 18.61
CA THR A 416 -5.24 3.46 18.48
C THR A 416 -4.39 4.34 17.57
N TYR A 417 -3.06 4.28 17.71
CA TYR A 417 -2.15 5.07 16.90
C TYR A 417 -2.15 4.63 15.44
N CYS A 418 -2.10 3.31 15.17
CA CYS A 418 -2.14 2.81 13.80
C CYS A 418 -3.48 3.14 13.12
N ILE A 419 -4.60 2.99 13.83
CA ILE A 419 -5.92 3.41 13.32
C ILE A 419 -5.96 4.91 13.07
N ALA A 420 -5.41 5.74 13.98
CA ALA A 420 -5.36 7.18 13.82
C ALA A 420 -4.51 7.57 12.60
N VAL A 421 -3.29 7.03 12.45
CA VAL A 421 -2.39 7.34 11.32
C VAL A 421 -2.95 6.87 9.99
N VAL A 422 -3.43 5.63 9.91
CA VAL A 422 -4.02 5.12 8.65
C VAL A 422 -5.30 5.87 8.35
N GLY A 423 -6.13 6.16 9.35
CA GLY A 423 -7.36 6.93 9.21
C GLY A 423 -7.11 8.37 8.72
N THR A 424 -6.17 9.10 9.33
CA THR A 424 -5.81 10.45 8.91
C THR A 424 -5.21 10.47 7.52
N LEU A 425 -4.31 9.54 7.20
CA LEU A 425 -3.74 9.41 5.85
C LEU A 425 -4.82 9.10 4.82
N THR A 426 -5.76 8.21 5.14
CA THR A 426 -6.89 7.88 4.25
C THR A 426 -7.80 9.09 4.03
N ALA A 427 -8.12 9.84 5.08
CA ALA A 427 -8.90 11.06 4.99
C ALA A 427 -8.20 12.11 4.12
N LEU A 428 -6.90 12.33 4.34
CA LEU A 428 -6.07 13.22 3.54
C LEU A 428 -6.06 12.80 2.07
N MET A 429 -5.83 11.51 1.78
CA MET A 429 -5.85 10.97 0.42
C MET A 429 -7.23 11.13 -0.24
N THR A 430 -8.31 11.03 0.52
CA THR A 430 -9.68 11.25 0.02
C THR A 430 -9.91 12.71 -0.33
N VAL A 431 -9.45 13.66 0.49
CA VAL A 431 -9.49 15.10 0.20
C VAL A 431 -8.65 15.42 -1.04
N VAL A 432 -7.44 14.86 -1.15
CA VAL A 432 -6.59 15.04 -2.33
C VAL A 432 -7.28 14.45 -3.58
N ALA A 433 -7.86 13.26 -3.49
CA ALA A 433 -8.61 12.64 -4.58
C ALA A 433 -9.80 13.50 -5.04
N LEU A 434 -10.51 14.13 -4.09
CA LEU A 434 -11.58 15.09 -4.37
C LEU A 434 -11.05 16.33 -5.10
N ILE A 435 -9.99 16.95 -4.59
CA ILE A 435 -9.34 18.12 -5.23
C ILE A 435 -8.86 17.78 -6.65
N VAL A 436 -8.21 16.62 -6.82
CA VAL A 436 -7.74 16.13 -8.12
C VAL A 436 -8.90 15.83 -9.07
N GLY A 437 -10.01 15.27 -8.57
CA GLY A 437 -11.19 15.07 -9.38
C GLY A 437 -11.79 16.39 -9.87
N LEU A 438 -11.81 17.41 -9.00
CA LEU A 438 -12.32 18.75 -9.31
C LEU A 438 -11.38 19.60 -10.16
N SER A 439 -10.08 19.33 -10.16
CA SER A 439 -9.13 20.02 -11.03
C SER A 439 -9.42 19.76 -12.52
N SER A 440 -10.14 18.68 -12.85
CA SER A 440 -10.60 18.44 -14.21
C SER A 440 -11.69 19.41 -14.65
N ALA A 441 -12.49 19.93 -13.72
CA ALA A 441 -13.46 20.99 -13.99
C ALA A 441 -12.76 22.34 -14.21
N THR A 442 -11.77 22.67 -13.37
CA THR A 442 -10.98 23.91 -13.55
C THR A 442 -10.20 23.89 -14.87
N ALA A 443 -9.53 22.78 -15.19
CA ALA A 443 -8.82 22.63 -16.46
C ALA A 443 -9.77 22.61 -17.68
N ALA A 444 -11.04 22.21 -17.52
CA ALA A 444 -12.04 22.33 -18.57
C ALA A 444 -12.50 23.79 -18.75
N ALA A 445 -12.64 24.54 -17.67
CA ALA A 445 -12.94 25.97 -17.71
C ALA A 445 -11.79 26.76 -18.36
N ASP A 446 -10.54 26.50 -17.97
CA ASP A 446 -9.37 27.14 -18.58
C ASP A 446 -9.28 26.85 -20.09
N ARG A 447 -9.58 25.61 -20.51
CA ARG A 447 -9.68 25.24 -21.92
C ARG A 447 -10.82 25.95 -22.63
N THR A 448 -11.97 26.10 -21.97
CA THR A 448 -13.12 26.85 -22.50
C THR A 448 -12.73 28.31 -22.73
N ALA A 449 -12.07 28.94 -21.76
CA ALA A 449 -11.59 30.31 -21.86
C ALA A 449 -10.55 30.47 -22.99
N ALA A 450 -9.58 29.56 -23.09
CA ALA A 450 -8.58 29.57 -24.15
C ALA A 450 -9.19 29.37 -25.55
N GLN A 451 -10.17 28.47 -25.68
CA GLN A 451 -10.88 28.23 -26.95
C GLN A 451 -11.74 29.42 -27.35
N ALA A 452 -12.47 30.01 -26.41
CA ALA A 452 -13.27 31.21 -26.64
C ALA A 452 -12.40 32.41 -27.05
N ALA A 453 -11.27 32.63 -26.37
CA ALA A 453 -10.31 33.67 -26.72
C ALA A 453 -9.69 33.46 -28.11
N ALA A 454 -9.55 32.21 -28.55
CA ALA A 454 -9.10 31.84 -29.90
C ALA A 454 -10.21 31.87 -30.96
N GLY A 455 -11.45 32.26 -30.61
CA GLY A 455 -12.60 32.29 -31.51
C GLY A 455 -13.04 30.89 -31.98
N ARG A 456 -12.81 29.85 -31.16
CA ARG A 456 -13.24 28.47 -31.42
C ARG A 456 -14.33 28.06 -30.45
N ASP A 457 -15.31 27.29 -30.93
CA ASP A 457 -16.35 26.76 -30.07
C ASP A 457 -15.75 25.92 -28.95
N PRO A 458 -16.12 26.17 -27.68
CA PRO A 458 -15.58 25.41 -26.57
C PRO A 458 -15.98 23.92 -26.62
N SER A 459 -15.11 23.06 -26.10
CA SER A 459 -15.41 21.63 -25.97
C SER A 459 -16.48 21.39 -24.90
N PRO A 460 -17.43 20.46 -25.12
CA PRO A 460 -18.44 20.14 -24.13
C PRO A 460 -17.82 19.54 -22.86
N PHE A 461 -18.42 19.82 -21.71
CA PHE A 461 -18.00 19.30 -20.42
C PHE A 461 -19.16 18.57 -19.74
N PHE A 462 -19.11 17.22 -19.72
CA PHE A 462 -20.12 16.35 -19.10
C PHE A 462 -21.56 16.82 -19.36
N GLY A 463 -21.97 16.82 -20.63
CA GLY A 463 -23.32 17.18 -21.06
C GLY A 463 -23.57 18.69 -21.17
N ILE A 464 -22.68 19.55 -20.69
CA ILE A 464 -22.78 21.00 -20.86
C ILE A 464 -22.14 21.37 -22.20
N SER A 465 -22.97 21.72 -23.17
CA SER A 465 -22.57 22.34 -24.43
C SER A 465 -22.50 23.85 -24.28
N SER A 466 -21.51 24.44 -24.94
CA SER A 466 -21.40 25.89 -25.08
C SER A 466 -20.94 26.24 -26.49
N ARG A 467 -21.34 27.41 -26.96
CA ARG A 467 -21.08 27.88 -28.33
C ARG A 467 -20.76 29.36 -28.33
N LEU A 468 -19.89 29.78 -29.25
CA LEU A 468 -19.64 31.19 -29.46
C LEU A 468 -20.78 31.81 -30.26
N VAL A 469 -21.36 32.88 -29.71
CA VAL A 469 -22.44 33.63 -30.35
C VAL A 469 -22.16 35.11 -30.34
N CYS A 470 -22.59 35.78 -31.40
CA CYS A 470 -22.78 37.21 -31.43
C CYS A 470 -24.17 37.54 -30.90
N VAL A 471 -24.22 38.41 -29.90
CA VAL A 471 -25.46 38.78 -29.23
C VAL A 471 -25.81 40.22 -29.56
N ARG A 472 -27.08 40.44 -29.87
CA ARG A 472 -27.60 41.78 -30.14
C ARG A 472 -28.90 42.00 -29.35
N PRO A 473 -29.05 43.15 -28.66
CA PRO A 473 -30.32 43.50 -28.04
C PRO A 473 -31.37 43.80 -29.12
N ILE A 474 -32.60 43.34 -28.91
CA ILE A 474 -33.75 43.66 -29.78
C ILE A 474 -34.14 45.13 -29.58
N ASP A 475 -34.17 45.58 -28.32
CA ASP A 475 -34.41 46.97 -27.93
C ASP A 475 -33.29 47.43 -26.99
N VAL A 476 -32.41 48.29 -27.49
CA VAL A 476 -31.25 48.80 -26.74
C VAL A 476 -31.66 49.51 -25.45
N ALA A 477 -32.81 50.19 -25.44
CA ALA A 477 -33.26 50.97 -24.29
C ALA A 477 -33.91 50.12 -23.19
N ASN A 478 -34.57 49.01 -23.57
CA ASN A 478 -35.34 48.17 -22.66
C ASN A 478 -34.68 46.83 -22.30
N THR A 479 -33.49 46.52 -22.84
CA THR A 479 -32.79 45.28 -22.53
C THR A 479 -32.12 45.35 -21.16
N ALA A 480 -32.63 44.58 -20.20
CA ALA A 480 -32.07 44.51 -18.85
C ALA A 480 -30.94 43.46 -18.79
N VAL A 481 -29.71 43.91 -18.59
CA VAL A 481 -28.53 43.04 -18.48
C VAL A 481 -27.90 43.16 -17.10
N GLN A 482 -27.61 42.02 -16.48
CA GLN A 482 -26.99 41.96 -15.15
C GLN A 482 -25.74 41.07 -15.18
N PRO A 483 -24.54 41.58 -14.87
CA PRO A 483 -24.16 42.97 -14.62
C PRO A 483 -23.62 43.71 -15.86
N GLY A 484 -24.06 44.95 -16.06
CA GLY A 484 -23.49 45.88 -17.03
C GLY A 484 -23.97 45.68 -18.47
N PRO A 485 -23.43 46.42 -19.45
CA PRO A 485 -23.98 46.45 -20.81
C PRO A 485 -23.65 45.17 -21.59
N LEU A 486 -24.56 44.77 -22.49
CA LEU A 486 -24.40 43.63 -23.38
C LEU A 486 -23.23 43.86 -24.36
N PRO A 487 -22.22 42.98 -24.43
CA PRO A 487 -21.15 43.08 -25.41
C PRO A 487 -21.70 42.77 -26.82
N THR A 488 -21.71 43.79 -27.69
CA THR A 488 -22.17 43.66 -29.09
C THR A 488 -21.03 43.62 -30.11
N SER A 489 -19.80 43.99 -29.71
CA SER A 489 -18.66 44.14 -30.63
C SER A 489 -17.87 42.86 -30.88
N HIS A 490 -18.03 41.84 -30.05
CA HIS A 490 -17.23 40.61 -30.08
C HIS A 490 -18.08 39.42 -29.61
N PRO A 491 -17.71 38.19 -30.02
CA PRO A 491 -18.48 37.02 -29.67
C PRO A 491 -18.32 36.68 -28.18
N VAL A 492 -19.41 36.19 -27.59
CA VAL A 492 -19.48 35.69 -26.21
C VAL A 492 -19.89 34.22 -26.21
N VAL A 493 -19.60 33.52 -25.12
CA VAL A 493 -19.98 32.12 -24.96
C VAL A 493 -21.40 32.05 -24.40
N ALA A 494 -22.30 31.43 -25.14
CA ALA A 494 -23.62 31.05 -24.64
C ALA A 494 -23.60 29.57 -24.24
N PHE A 495 -24.17 29.27 -23.08
CA PHE A 495 -24.45 27.91 -22.64
C PHE A 495 -25.84 27.50 -23.12
N ASP A 496 -26.08 26.21 -23.35
CA ASP A 496 -27.44 25.74 -23.61
C ASP A 496 -28.26 25.82 -22.30
N VAL A 497 -29.08 26.86 -22.22
CA VAL A 497 -29.91 27.21 -21.06
C VAL A 497 -31.35 26.84 -21.35
N THR A 498 -32.04 26.24 -20.38
CA THR A 498 -33.51 26.09 -20.42
C THR A 498 -34.17 27.16 -19.58
N GLY A 499 -35.05 27.95 -20.19
CA GLY A 499 -35.86 28.98 -19.51
C GLY A 499 -35.92 30.30 -20.28
N ASP A 500 -36.48 31.33 -19.64
CA ASP A 500 -36.65 32.68 -20.21
C ASP A 500 -35.37 33.54 -20.08
N GLU A 501 -34.31 33.02 -19.47
CA GLU A 501 -33.05 33.72 -19.27
C GLU A 501 -31.90 33.01 -20.00
N THR A 502 -31.11 33.78 -20.75
CA THR A 502 -29.86 33.33 -21.36
C THR A 502 -28.68 33.85 -20.54
N TRP A 503 -27.79 32.92 -20.18
CA TRP A 503 -26.53 33.21 -19.51
C TRP A 503 -25.41 33.25 -20.55
N LEU A 504 -24.69 34.37 -20.57
CA LEU A 504 -23.59 34.65 -21.47
C LEU A 504 -22.32 34.81 -20.65
N TRP A 505 -21.21 34.32 -21.16
CA TRP A 505 -19.89 34.49 -20.55
C TRP A 505 -18.95 35.21 -21.51
N ASP A 506 -18.34 36.29 -21.03
CA ASP A 506 -17.45 37.14 -21.82
C ASP A 506 -15.98 36.90 -21.40
N PRO A 507 -15.14 36.31 -22.28
CA PRO A 507 -13.73 36.06 -21.99
C PRO A 507 -12.92 37.34 -21.76
N ARG A 508 -13.37 38.50 -22.27
CA ARG A 508 -12.67 39.77 -22.08
C ARG A 508 -12.91 40.37 -20.70
N ARG A 509 -14.07 40.09 -20.08
CA ARG A 509 -14.39 40.53 -18.72
C ARG A 509 -13.63 39.77 -17.64
N GLU A 510 -13.26 38.52 -17.91
CA GLU A 510 -12.47 37.68 -16.99
C GLU A 510 -11.18 38.37 -16.51
N LYS A 511 -10.49 39.11 -17.40
CA LYS A 511 -9.23 39.79 -17.07
C LYS A 511 -9.39 41.01 -16.17
N ASN A 512 -10.60 41.59 -16.11
CA ASN A 512 -10.83 42.91 -15.53
C ASN A 512 -11.63 42.88 -14.22
N THR A 513 -12.01 41.70 -13.70
CA THR A 513 -12.87 41.63 -12.51
C THR A 513 -12.57 40.41 -11.64
N ALA A 514 -12.22 40.66 -10.37
CA ALA A 514 -12.01 39.61 -9.36
C ALA A 514 -13.34 39.00 -8.84
N ASP A 515 -14.45 39.72 -9.01
CA ASP A 515 -15.79 39.30 -8.57
C ASP A 515 -16.41 38.29 -9.56
N LEU A 516 -16.61 37.06 -9.08
CA LEU A 516 -17.16 35.93 -9.84
C LEU A 516 -18.57 36.21 -10.37
N ALA A 517 -19.41 36.91 -9.59
CA ALA A 517 -20.77 37.24 -9.99
C ALA A 517 -20.82 38.23 -11.16
N LYS A 518 -19.69 38.86 -11.50
CA LYS A 518 -19.56 39.81 -12.62
C LYS A 518 -18.96 39.21 -13.89
N ARG A 519 -18.59 37.93 -13.86
CA ARG A 519 -18.00 37.22 -15.01
C ARG A 519 -19.03 36.75 -16.02
N ALA A 520 -20.21 36.37 -15.55
CA ALA A 520 -21.34 35.99 -16.39
C ALA A 520 -22.37 37.14 -16.48
N LEU A 521 -23.03 37.22 -17.63
CA LEU A 521 -24.09 38.15 -17.96
C LEU A 521 -25.39 37.36 -18.01
N ARG A 522 -26.41 37.92 -17.37
CA ARG A 522 -27.78 37.41 -17.39
C ARG A 522 -28.65 38.37 -18.19
N VAL A 523 -29.34 37.83 -19.19
CA VAL A 523 -30.27 38.57 -20.03
C VAL A 523 -31.48 37.71 -20.33
N ARG A 524 -32.65 38.32 -20.47
CA ARG A 524 -33.84 37.60 -20.91
C ARG A 524 -33.74 37.20 -22.38
N THR A 525 -34.10 35.96 -22.70
CA THR A 525 -33.93 35.39 -24.04
C THR A 525 -34.76 36.15 -25.08
N GLU A 526 -35.96 36.63 -24.73
CA GLU A 526 -36.82 37.42 -25.61
C GLU A 526 -36.31 38.84 -25.90
N GLN A 527 -35.27 39.29 -25.19
CA GLN A 527 -34.68 40.62 -25.37
C GLN A 527 -33.43 40.61 -26.26
N ILE A 528 -32.95 39.43 -26.68
CA ILE A 528 -31.73 39.28 -27.45
C ILE A 528 -31.91 38.40 -28.68
N VAL A 529 -31.20 38.74 -29.75
CA VAL A 529 -30.99 37.85 -30.90
C VAL A 529 -29.57 37.31 -30.81
N THR A 530 -29.43 35.99 -30.90
CA THR A 530 -28.13 35.32 -30.95
C THR A 530 -27.87 34.80 -32.36
N ARG A 531 -26.64 34.98 -32.86
CA ARG A 531 -26.17 34.38 -34.11
C ARG A 531 -24.87 33.61 -33.84
N PRO A 532 -24.67 32.42 -34.42
CA PRO A 532 -23.39 31.71 -34.30
C PRO A 532 -22.24 32.60 -34.79
N ALA A 533 -21.15 32.65 -34.03
CA ALA A 533 -19.95 33.36 -34.46
C ALA A 533 -19.22 32.57 -35.55
N ALA A 534 -18.68 33.25 -36.56
CA ALA A 534 -17.80 32.61 -37.54
C ALA A 534 -16.48 32.21 -36.87
N ARG A 535 -16.02 30.98 -37.10
CA ARG A 535 -14.79 30.45 -36.47
C ARG A 535 -13.59 31.36 -36.78
N GLY A 536 -12.87 31.75 -35.73
CA GLY A 536 -11.67 32.57 -35.83
C GLY A 536 -11.91 34.06 -36.10
N VAL A 537 -13.17 34.53 -36.14
CA VAL A 537 -13.47 35.95 -36.34
C VAL A 537 -13.60 36.63 -34.96
N PRO A 538 -12.75 37.61 -34.62
CA PRO A 538 -12.70 38.22 -33.29
C PRO A 538 -13.76 39.32 -33.06
N ALA A 539 -14.50 39.70 -34.11
CA ALA A 539 -15.49 40.76 -34.09
C ALA A 539 -16.85 40.24 -34.56
N CYS A 540 -17.91 40.74 -33.97
CA CYS A 540 -19.26 40.50 -34.48
C CYS A 540 -19.53 41.45 -35.66
N PRO A 541 -20.17 40.98 -36.74
CA PRO A 541 -20.47 41.83 -37.87
C PRO A 541 -21.31 43.03 -37.43
N PRO A 542 -20.94 44.26 -37.83
CA PRO A 542 -21.81 45.41 -37.69
C PRO A 542 -23.06 45.19 -38.56
N LEU A 543 -24.09 45.99 -38.30
CA LEU A 543 -25.30 45.95 -39.11
C LEU A 543 -25.17 46.68 -40.42
#